data_AF-A0A7W0J650-F1
#
_entry.id   AF-A0A7W0J650-F1
#
_cell.length_a   1.000
_cell.length_b   1.000
_cell.length_c   1.000
_cell.angle_alpha   90.00
_cell.angle_beta   90.00
_cell.angle_gamma   90.00
#
_symmetry.space_group_name_H-M   'P 1'
#
loop_
_entity.id
_entity.type
_entity.pdbx_description
1 polymer ?
#
loop_
_entity_poly.entity_id
_entity_poly.type
_entity_poly.pdbx_seq_one_letter_code
_entity_poly.pdbx_strand_id
1 'polypeptide(L)'
;NELTTGMLESSISQYESLEGTDLEEAALRNVAYFAVAAKALGLTVNIPKDADVLASQEIALMESKAPMEISPIWAMGDEANEDLLLEDYSQYTPRGHYTLSPALEKYFKAMMWYGRLTFRLKSTVETQRALLMIQAMRTAQTSSGKSATELWQNIYDPTVFIVGKADDLSFKEYGVLSDQIFGATPDLISFADNERMDTFFEAAKNLPPPQVNSMWVYIDQDRDDATQGFRFMGQRFTLDQYVFGQLIFRNVGTLDEPRALPKGLDLLAAMGSDEAYYLLEQMGETKYENFDTQFTKVKAEVASFGLDSWTQNLYWGWLYSMQPIFAVKGPQYPAFMQNQAWLHKDMATALSTWTELKHDTILYSKQVMAEMGGGSEDEPPQGYVEPNPEAFARLLALAQMTHSGLEDRGLLDDTTRGNLDNLIDELQFLLEISLKELNGITISDEDYWRIQYFGGWLEAMTIAAADPPADDVGHNYLEDQKSALVADVASGYGYALEEGVGYPTPILVVSPLAPYHLTLGAVFTYYEFIVPANERLTDEVWREMLETGNAPEMPEWTKSYIIP
;
A
#
# COMPACT_ATOMS: atom_id res chain seq x y z
N ASN A 1 -20.61 -1.92 -3.25
CA ASN A 1 -21.98 -2.25 -3.71
C ASN A 1 -23.02 -1.50 -2.89
N GLU A 2 -23.50 -2.01 -1.75
CA GLU A 2 -24.64 -1.42 -1.02
C GLU A 2 -24.44 0.07 -0.65
N LEU A 3 -23.27 0.42 -0.10
CA LEU A 3 -22.89 1.81 0.19
C LEU A 3 -23.00 2.71 -1.05
N THR A 4 -22.46 2.24 -2.19
CA THR A 4 -22.49 2.97 -3.47
C THR A 4 -23.93 3.21 -3.95
N THR A 5 -24.80 2.21 -3.84
CA THR A 5 -26.22 2.34 -4.21
C THR A 5 -26.94 3.36 -3.33
N GLY A 6 -26.85 3.23 -2.00
CA GLY A 6 -27.52 4.16 -1.08
C GLY A 6 -27.01 5.60 -1.19
N MET A 7 -25.70 5.78 -1.40
CA MET A 7 -25.11 7.10 -1.65
C MET A 7 -25.55 7.71 -2.99
N LEU A 8 -25.66 6.91 -4.06
CA LEU A 8 -26.17 7.37 -5.34
C LEU A 8 -27.65 7.77 -5.26
N GLU A 9 -28.50 6.93 -4.69
CA GLU A 9 -29.94 7.21 -4.53
C GLU A 9 -30.19 8.44 -3.64
N SER A 10 -29.41 8.61 -2.58
CA SER A 10 -29.44 9.81 -1.74
C SER A 10 -28.96 11.06 -2.50
N SER A 11 -27.88 10.96 -3.28
CA SER A 11 -27.38 12.08 -4.10
C SER A 11 -28.37 12.49 -5.20
N ILE A 12 -29.08 11.53 -5.80
CA ILE A 12 -30.16 11.80 -6.77
C ILE A 12 -31.31 12.54 -6.07
N SER A 13 -31.70 12.08 -4.87
CA SER A 13 -32.73 12.75 -4.06
C SER A 13 -32.33 14.18 -3.67
N GLN A 14 -31.05 14.43 -3.41
CA GLN A 14 -30.52 15.78 -3.18
C GLN A 14 -30.60 16.65 -4.44
N TYR A 15 -30.15 16.13 -5.59
CA TYR A 15 -30.21 16.81 -6.88
C TYR A 15 -31.65 17.20 -7.26
N GLU A 16 -32.61 16.26 -7.17
CA GLU A 16 -34.04 16.53 -7.40
C GLU A 16 -34.62 17.58 -6.42
N SER A 17 -34.06 17.72 -5.22
CA SER A 17 -34.47 18.74 -4.25
C SER A 17 -33.82 20.12 -4.45
N LEU A 18 -32.80 20.21 -5.30
CA LEU A 18 -31.98 21.40 -5.54
C LEU A 18 -32.08 21.91 -7.00
N GLU A 19 -32.93 21.32 -7.84
CA GLU A 19 -33.26 21.78 -9.20
C GLU A 19 -33.68 23.26 -9.19
N GLY A 20 -33.05 24.09 -10.03
CA GLY A 20 -33.27 25.53 -10.10
C GLY A 20 -32.60 26.35 -9.00
N THR A 21 -31.63 25.80 -8.27
CA THR A 21 -30.88 26.50 -7.22
C THR A 21 -29.38 26.61 -7.51
N ASP A 22 -28.68 27.49 -6.80
CA ASP A 22 -27.22 27.68 -6.92
C ASP A 22 -26.39 26.43 -6.56
N LEU A 23 -27.02 25.36 -6.06
CA LEU A 23 -26.38 24.06 -5.75
C LEU A 23 -26.78 22.93 -6.71
N GLU A 24 -27.60 23.18 -7.74
CA GLU A 24 -28.06 22.16 -8.70
C GLU A 24 -26.90 21.40 -9.34
N GLU A 25 -25.94 22.13 -9.93
CA GLU A 25 -24.77 21.55 -10.59
C GLU A 25 -23.85 20.84 -9.58
N ALA A 26 -23.68 21.39 -8.37
CA ALA A 26 -22.91 20.74 -7.30
C ALA A 26 -23.51 19.37 -6.92
N ALA A 27 -24.84 19.29 -6.80
CA ALA A 27 -25.54 18.03 -6.57
C ALA A 27 -25.43 17.08 -7.79
N LEU A 28 -25.51 17.59 -9.02
CA LEU A 28 -25.33 16.80 -10.24
C LEU A 28 -23.93 16.15 -10.29
N ARG A 29 -22.86 16.89 -9.93
CA ARG A 29 -21.50 16.34 -9.86
C ARG A 29 -21.34 15.26 -8.78
N ASN A 30 -22.11 15.32 -7.68
CA ASN A 30 -22.15 14.25 -6.69
C ASN A 30 -22.89 13.00 -7.20
N VAL A 31 -24.01 13.17 -7.93
CA VAL A 31 -24.67 12.06 -8.62
C VAL A 31 -23.71 11.39 -9.61
N ALA A 32 -22.99 12.17 -10.41
CA ALA A 32 -21.98 11.65 -11.32
C ALA A 32 -20.85 10.91 -10.56
N TYR A 33 -20.36 11.45 -9.45
CA TYR A 33 -19.30 10.83 -8.64
C TYR A 33 -19.67 9.44 -8.13
N PHE A 34 -20.90 9.25 -7.63
CA PHE A 34 -21.36 7.92 -7.21
C PHE A 34 -21.76 7.03 -8.38
N ALA A 35 -22.19 7.61 -9.52
CA ALA A 35 -22.48 6.87 -10.75
C ALA A 35 -21.21 6.26 -11.39
N VAL A 36 -20.04 6.92 -11.30
CA VAL A 36 -18.74 6.32 -11.72
C VAL A 36 -18.45 5.05 -10.93
N ALA A 37 -18.51 5.12 -9.60
CA ALA A 37 -18.31 3.94 -8.75
C ALA A 37 -19.36 2.85 -9.01
N ALA A 38 -20.61 3.21 -9.29
CA ALA A 38 -21.66 2.25 -9.63
C ALA A 38 -21.39 1.55 -10.99
N LYS A 39 -20.92 2.30 -12.00
CA LYS A 39 -20.48 1.76 -13.30
C LYS A 39 -19.27 0.84 -13.13
N ALA A 40 -18.24 1.26 -12.39
CA ALA A 40 -17.04 0.47 -12.11
C ALA A 40 -17.37 -0.85 -11.39
N LEU A 41 -18.30 -0.83 -10.41
CA LEU A 41 -18.81 -2.02 -9.73
C LEU A 41 -19.79 -2.86 -10.58
N GLY A 42 -20.19 -2.40 -11.76
CA GLY A 42 -21.15 -3.09 -12.63
C GLY A 42 -22.57 -3.16 -12.07
N LEU A 43 -22.98 -2.16 -11.27
CA LEU A 43 -24.29 -2.14 -10.61
C LEU A 43 -25.40 -1.67 -11.57
N THR A 44 -26.54 -2.36 -11.54
CA THR A 44 -27.76 -1.90 -12.23
C THR A 44 -28.44 -0.82 -11.40
N VAL A 45 -28.20 0.44 -11.76
CA VAL A 45 -28.76 1.64 -11.10
C VAL A 45 -29.42 2.58 -12.11
N ASN A 46 -30.38 3.39 -11.66
CA ASN A 46 -30.96 4.46 -12.49
C ASN A 46 -30.14 5.74 -12.28
N ILE A 47 -29.64 6.35 -13.35
CA ILE A 47 -28.78 7.55 -13.30
C ILE A 47 -29.42 8.66 -14.15
N PRO A 48 -29.56 9.89 -13.63
CA PRO A 48 -30.00 11.04 -14.41
C PRO A 48 -29.16 11.27 -15.66
N LYS A 49 -29.85 11.65 -16.75
CA LYS A 49 -29.34 12.04 -18.08
C LYS A 49 -27.88 12.49 -18.08
N ASP A 50 -27.66 13.65 -17.50
CA ASP A 50 -26.43 14.42 -17.74
C ASP A 50 -25.32 14.05 -16.73
N ALA A 51 -25.68 13.48 -15.57
CA ALA A 51 -24.74 12.78 -14.69
C ALA A 51 -24.21 11.46 -15.31
N ASP A 52 -25.04 10.74 -16.08
CA ASP A 52 -24.62 9.54 -16.79
C ASP A 52 -23.60 9.84 -17.91
N VAL A 53 -23.71 11.00 -18.56
CA VAL A 53 -22.73 11.50 -19.53
C VAL A 53 -21.38 11.73 -18.85
N LEU A 54 -21.34 12.53 -17.79
CA LEU A 54 -20.12 12.82 -17.02
C LEU A 54 -19.47 11.53 -16.49
N ALA A 55 -20.26 10.66 -15.87
CA ALA A 55 -19.77 9.39 -15.33
C ALA A 55 -19.28 8.41 -16.41
N SER A 56 -19.80 8.51 -17.64
CA SER A 56 -19.31 7.71 -18.77
C SER A 56 -18.03 8.28 -19.39
N GLN A 57 -17.79 9.59 -19.27
CA GLN A 57 -16.52 10.21 -19.67
C GLN A 57 -15.38 9.82 -18.73
N GLU A 58 -15.61 9.83 -17.42
CA GLU A 58 -14.63 9.33 -16.42
C GLU A 58 -14.24 7.87 -16.68
N ILE A 59 -15.22 6.98 -16.90
CA ILE A 59 -14.95 5.58 -17.24
C ILE A 59 -14.12 5.47 -18.54
N ALA A 60 -14.40 6.29 -19.55
CA ALA A 60 -13.61 6.31 -20.79
C ALA A 60 -12.16 6.80 -20.58
N LEU A 61 -11.90 7.64 -19.59
CA LEU A 61 -10.54 8.04 -19.18
C LEU A 61 -9.85 6.93 -18.38
N MET A 62 -10.55 6.24 -17.48
CA MET A 62 -10.01 5.07 -16.76
C MET A 62 -9.58 3.95 -17.73
N GLU A 63 -10.39 3.61 -18.73
CA GLU A 63 -10.02 2.59 -19.73
C GLU A 63 -8.97 3.07 -20.74
N SER A 64 -8.71 4.38 -20.87
CA SER A 64 -7.64 4.91 -21.74
C SER A 64 -6.26 4.91 -21.06
N LYS A 65 -6.22 4.76 -19.72
CA LYS A 65 -5.01 4.80 -18.88
C LYS A 65 -4.19 6.09 -19.04
N ALA A 66 -4.82 7.21 -19.39
CA ALA A 66 -4.12 8.47 -19.66
C ALA A 66 -3.36 8.96 -18.40
N PRO A 67 -2.04 9.23 -18.47
CA PRO A 67 -1.23 9.49 -17.28
C PRO A 67 -1.46 10.88 -16.64
N MET A 68 -2.15 11.78 -17.35
CA MET A 68 -2.51 13.11 -16.89
C MET A 68 -3.64 13.66 -17.78
N GLU A 69 -4.87 13.69 -17.28
CA GLU A 69 -6.02 14.33 -17.96
C GLU A 69 -6.89 15.10 -16.95
N ILE A 70 -7.70 16.03 -17.45
CA ILE A 70 -8.62 16.83 -16.63
C ILE A 70 -9.87 16.01 -16.31
N SER A 71 -10.26 15.92 -15.03
CA SER A 71 -11.50 15.23 -14.65
C SER A 71 -12.74 15.99 -15.13
N PRO A 72 -13.60 15.40 -15.99
CA PRO A 72 -14.85 16.02 -16.43
C PRO A 72 -15.86 16.22 -15.29
N ILE A 73 -15.81 15.43 -14.20
CA ILE A 73 -16.68 15.67 -13.02
C ILE A 73 -16.20 16.88 -12.20
N TRP A 74 -14.89 17.13 -12.12
CA TRP A 74 -14.36 18.27 -11.37
C TRP A 74 -14.38 19.58 -12.14
N ALA A 75 -14.16 19.56 -13.46
CA ALA A 75 -14.16 20.77 -14.29
C ALA A 75 -15.58 21.38 -14.43
N MET A 76 -15.78 22.57 -13.88
CA MET A 76 -17.03 23.33 -13.94
C MET A 76 -17.15 24.15 -15.24
N GLY A 77 -16.01 24.60 -15.78
CA GLY A 77 -15.89 25.30 -17.06
C GLY A 77 -15.53 26.79 -16.97
N ASP A 78 -15.32 27.31 -15.76
CA ASP A 78 -14.95 28.71 -15.49
C ASP A 78 -13.64 28.87 -14.69
N GLU A 79 -12.99 27.76 -14.32
CA GLU A 79 -11.73 27.75 -13.57
C GLU A 79 -10.53 28.21 -14.41
N ALA A 80 -9.49 28.71 -13.72
CA ALA A 80 -8.16 28.88 -14.32
C ALA A 80 -7.49 27.51 -14.54
N ASN A 81 -6.57 27.41 -15.51
CA ASN A 81 -5.86 26.16 -15.81
C ASN A 81 -5.13 25.58 -14.58
N GLU A 82 -4.65 26.43 -13.67
CA GLU A 82 -3.99 26.05 -12.41
C GLU A 82 -4.96 25.53 -11.32
N ASP A 83 -6.27 25.71 -11.50
CA ASP A 83 -7.32 25.22 -10.61
C ASP A 83 -7.99 23.94 -11.12
N LEU A 84 -7.82 23.56 -12.38
CA LEU A 84 -8.31 22.29 -12.91
C LEU A 84 -7.68 21.09 -12.19
N LEU A 85 -8.50 20.09 -11.83
CA LEU A 85 -7.99 18.84 -11.25
C LEU A 85 -7.48 17.93 -12.37
N LEU A 86 -6.15 17.73 -12.38
CA LEU A 86 -5.46 16.74 -13.22
C LEU A 86 -5.36 15.41 -12.47
N GLU A 87 -5.78 14.33 -13.12
CA GLU A 87 -5.76 12.97 -12.57
C GLU A 87 -4.88 12.04 -13.41
N ASP A 88 -4.18 11.10 -12.75
CA ASP A 88 -3.44 10.01 -13.38
C ASP A 88 -4.38 8.81 -13.57
N TYR A 89 -5.00 8.71 -14.75
CA TYR A 89 -5.92 7.63 -15.06
C TYR A 89 -5.22 6.28 -15.27
N SER A 90 -3.88 6.21 -15.33
CA SER A 90 -3.19 4.92 -15.33
C SER A 90 -3.41 4.14 -14.03
N GLN A 91 -3.66 4.86 -12.92
CA GLN A 91 -3.87 4.32 -11.57
C GLN A 91 -5.06 3.38 -11.47
N TYR A 92 -6.04 3.48 -12.37
CA TYR A 92 -7.23 2.63 -12.41
C TYR A 92 -7.01 1.28 -13.11
N THR A 93 -5.79 1.01 -13.57
CA THR A 93 -5.36 -0.32 -14.03
C THR A 93 -5.33 -1.30 -12.84
N PRO A 94 -6.19 -2.34 -12.81
CA PRO A 94 -6.09 -3.40 -11.82
C PRO A 94 -4.77 -4.14 -11.98
N ARG A 95 -4.11 -4.41 -10.86
CA ARG A 95 -2.76 -4.97 -10.79
C ARG A 95 -2.51 -5.62 -9.44
N GLY A 96 -1.45 -6.43 -9.35
CA GLY A 96 -1.28 -7.42 -8.29
C GLY A 96 -2.49 -8.36 -8.18
N HIS A 97 -2.77 -8.88 -6.98
CA HIS A 97 -3.85 -9.86 -6.75
C HIS A 97 -5.27 -9.40 -7.20
N TYR A 98 -5.48 -8.14 -7.56
CA TYR A 98 -6.75 -7.68 -8.11
C TYR A 98 -7.04 -8.16 -9.56
N THR A 99 -6.06 -8.74 -10.26
CA THR A 99 -6.28 -9.43 -11.54
C THR A 99 -6.96 -10.80 -11.39
N LEU A 100 -6.95 -11.40 -10.18
CA LEU A 100 -7.43 -12.77 -9.94
C LEU A 100 -8.93 -12.98 -10.20
N SER A 101 -9.76 -11.92 -10.23
CA SER A 101 -11.15 -12.06 -10.67
C SER A 101 -11.80 -10.76 -11.18
N PRO A 102 -12.81 -10.85 -12.09
CA PRO A 102 -13.65 -9.72 -12.49
C PRO A 102 -14.53 -9.10 -11.38
N ALA A 103 -14.44 -9.59 -10.13
CA ALA A 103 -15.01 -8.96 -8.95
C ALA A 103 -13.96 -8.05 -8.26
N LEU A 104 -12.72 -8.53 -8.16
CA LEU A 104 -11.59 -7.79 -7.61
C LEU A 104 -11.18 -6.62 -8.51
N GLU A 105 -11.14 -6.78 -9.84
CA GLU A 105 -10.90 -5.69 -10.79
C GLU A 105 -11.87 -4.50 -10.61
N LYS A 106 -13.14 -4.82 -10.36
CA LYS A 106 -14.23 -3.84 -10.19
C LYS A 106 -14.16 -3.15 -8.84
N TYR A 107 -13.86 -3.92 -7.79
CA TYR A 107 -13.57 -3.38 -6.46
C TYR A 107 -12.37 -2.43 -6.53
N PHE A 108 -11.29 -2.81 -7.23
CA PHE A 108 -10.10 -2.00 -7.44
C PHE A 108 -10.44 -0.65 -8.06
N LYS A 109 -11.07 -0.64 -9.24
CA LYS A 109 -11.44 0.60 -9.95
C LYS A 109 -12.32 1.52 -9.08
N ALA A 110 -13.28 0.96 -8.36
CA ALA A 110 -14.19 1.73 -7.50
C ALA A 110 -13.51 2.28 -6.23
N MET A 111 -12.61 1.53 -5.59
CA MET A 111 -11.90 2.00 -4.40
C MET A 111 -10.78 2.98 -4.74
N MET A 112 -10.10 2.83 -5.89
CA MET A 112 -9.18 3.87 -6.39
C MET A 112 -9.94 5.18 -6.64
N TRP A 113 -11.13 5.14 -7.24
CA TRP A 113 -11.95 6.34 -7.45
C TRP A 113 -12.36 7.03 -6.15
N TYR A 114 -12.79 6.27 -5.14
CA TYR A 114 -13.12 6.82 -3.83
C TYR A 114 -11.90 7.30 -3.01
N GLY A 115 -10.69 6.77 -3.31
CA GLY A 115 -9.45 7.10 -2.61
C GLY A 115 -8.65 8.24 -3.23
N ARG A 116 -8.68 8.41 -4.56
CA ARG A 116 -7.85 9.39 -5.27
C ARG A 116 -8.46 10.79 -5.37
N LEU A 117 -9.76 10.89 -5.67
CA LEU A 117 -10.38 12.17 -5.98
C LEU A 117 -10.64 13.00 -4.71
N THR A 118 -10.07 14.21 -4.69
CA THR A 118 -10.14 15.16 -3.57
C THR A 118 -11.16 16.27 -3.82
N PHE A 119 -11.97 16.56 -2.81
CA PHE A 119 -12.84 17.73 -2.76
C PHE A 119 -12.07 18.85 -2.05
N ARG A 120 -11.29 19.61 -2.81
CA ARG A 120 -10.25 20.53 -2.32
C ARG A 120 -10.83 21.71 -1.55
N LEU A 121 -10.21 22.05 -0.42
CA LEU A 121 -10.64 23.16 0.44
C LEU A 121 -10.43 24.54 -0.21
N LYS A 122 -9.56 24.67 -1.23
CA LYS A 122 -9.45 25.91 -2.01
C LYS A 122 -10.65 26.21 -2.91
N SER A 123 -11.62 25.29 -3.01
CA SER A 123 -12.74 25.37 -3.97
C SER A 123 -14.10 25.33 -3.26
N THR A 124 -14.91 26.37 -3.47
CA THR A 124 -16.27 26.50 -2.91
C THR A 124 -17.19 25.39 -3.37
N VAL A 125 -17.22 25.09 -4.67
CA VAL A 125 -18.09 24.06 -5.22
C VAL A 125 -17.67 22.65 -4.77
N GLU A 126 -16.37 22.38 -4.62
CA GLU A 126 -15.89 21.11 -4.06
C GLU A 126 -16.23 20.99 -2.57
N THR A 127 -16.11 22.07 -1.80
CA THR A 127 -16.49 22.10 -0.39
C THR A 127 -18.00 21.94 -0.20
N GLN A 128 -18.83 22.58 -1.03
CA GLN A 128 -20.27 22.36 -1.11
C GLN A 128 -20.63 20.92 -1.47
N ARG A 129 -19.94 20.33 -2.47
CA ARG A 129 -20.08 18.91 -2.83
C ARG A 129 -19.75 17.99 -1.66
N ALA A 130 -18.69 18.23 -0.90
CA ALA A 130 -18.37 17.47 0.31
C ALA A 130 -19.44 17.61 1.40
N LEU A 131 -19.96 18.82 1.64
CA LEU A 131 -21.03 19.07 2.62
C LEU A 131 -22.35 18.39 2.24
N LEU A 132 -22.74 18.44 0.96
CA LEU A 132 -23.87 17.68 0.42
C LEU A 132 -23.67 16.17 0.63
N MET A 133 -22.48 15.64 0.33
CA MET A 133 -22.16 14.22 0.50
C MET A 133 -22.27 13.76 1.97
N ILE A 134 -21.91 14.61 2.94
CA ILE A 134 -22.06 14.32 4.37
C ILE A 134 -23.54 14.21 4.76
N GLN A 135 -24.41 15.06 4.21
CA GLN A 135 -25.86 14.91 4.41
C GLN A 135 -26.43 13.71 3.65
N ALA A 136 -25.84 13.32 2.51
CA ALA A 136 -26.20 12.10 1.80
C ALA A 136 -25.87 10.84 2.65
N MET A 137 -24.69 10.77 3.27
CA MET A 137 -24.33 9.69 4.20
C MET A 137 -25.30 9.55 5.39
N ARG A 138 -25.94 10.64 5.82
CA ARG A 138 -26.90 10.67 6.93
C ARG A 138 -28.32 10.28 6.53
N THR A 139 -28.67 10.46 5.26
CA THR A 139 -30.04 10.26 4.74
C THR A 139 -30.18 9.05 3.81
N ALA A 140 -29.07 8.49 3.34
CA ALA A 140 -29.01 7.29 2.51
C ALA A 140 -29.71 6.10 3.16
N GLN A 141 -30.68 5.55 2.42
CA GLN A 141 -31.32 4.28 2.74
C GLN A 141 -30.51 3.15 2.11
N THR A 142 -30.56 1.97 2.73
CA THR A 142 -29.71 0.82 2.38
C THR A 142 -30.54 -0.46 2.42
N SER A 143 -30.14 -1.49 1.67
CA SER A 143 -30.94 -2.72 1.55
C SER A 143 -30.89 -3.60 2.80
N SER A 144 -29.86 -3.48 3.62
CA SER A 144 -29.73 -4.12 4.94
C SER A 144 -30.39 -3.31 6.07
N GLY A 145 -30.69 -2.02 5.86
CA GLY A 145 -31.15 -1.10 6.89
C GLY A 145 -30.04 -0.54 7.80
N LYS A 146 -28.77 -0.90 7.55
CA LYS A 146 -27.59 -0.26 8.19
C LYS A 146 -27.47 1.19 7.74
N SER A 147 -26.88 2.07 8.55
CA SER A 147 -26.58 3.43 8.07
C SER A 147 -25.45 3.41 7.03
N ALA A 148 -25.43 4.36 6.08
CA ALA A 148 -24.30 4.47 5.16
C ALA A 148 -22.98 4.77 5.88
N THR A 149 -23.01 5.48 7.01
CA THR A 149 -21.87 5.64 7.93
C THR A 149 -21.37 4.29 8.47
N GLU A 150 -22.26 3.38 8.87
CA GLU A 150 -21.89 2.05 9.35
C GLU A 150 -21.32 1.19 8.20
N LEU A 151 -21.93 1.21 7.01
CA LEU A 151 -21.39 0.53 5.83
C LEU A 151 -20.02 1.06 5.42
N TRP A 152 -19.79 2.37 5.57
CA TRP A 152 -18.48 3.01 5.38
C TRP A 152 -17.47 2.53 6.42
N GLN A 153 -17.85 2.47 7.71
CA GLN A 153 -16.97 2.01 8.80
C GLN A 153 -16.58 0.54 8.63
N ASN A 154 -17.50 -0.31 8.20
CA ASN A 154 -17.25 -1.72 7.89
C ASN A 154 -16.23 -1.93 6.75
N ILE A 155 -15.97 -0.91 5.91
CA ILE A 155 -14.93 -0.94 4.88
C ILE A 155 -13.65 -0.25 5.37
N TYR A 156 -13.76 0.91 6.01
CA TYR A 156 -12.61 1.73 6.39
C TYR A 156 -11.86 1.20 7.61
N ASP A 157 -12.56 0.94 8.72
CA ASP A 157 -11.91 0.66 10.01
C ASP A 157 -11.13 -0.69 10.05
N PRO A 158 -11.43 -1.73 9.22
CA PRO A 158 -10.52 -2.86 9.00
C PRO A 158 -9.20 -2.45 8.31
N THR A 159 -9.27 -1.66 7.23
CA THR A 159 -8.06 -1.19 6.52
C THR A 159 -7.20 -0.24 7.37
N VAL A 160 -7.80 0.45 8.35
CA VAL A 160 -7.07 1.25 9.35
C VAL A 160 -6.18 0.38 10.24
N PHE A 161 -6.61 -0.84 10.56
CA PHE A 161 -5.85 -1.79 11.35
C PHE A 161 -4.74 -2.46 10.54
N ILE A 162 -4.99 -2.76 9.26
CA ILE A 162 -4.00 -3.40 8.38
C ILE A 162 -2.94 -2.40 7.93
N VAL A 163 -3.33 -1.30 7.26
CA VAL A 163 -2.40 -0.39 6.56
C VAL A 163 -2.24 0.95 7.26
N GLY A 164 -3.33 1.52 7.78
CA GLY A 164 -3.30 2.78 8.51
C GLY A 164 -4.46 3.71 8.16
N LYS A 165 -4.46 4.90 8.77
CA LYS A 165 -5.47 5.95 8.49
C LYS A 165 -5.11 6.68 7.21
N ALA A 166 -6.11 7.27 6.54
CA ALA A 166 -5.87 8.40 5.66
C ALA A 166 -5.33 9.59 6.47
N ASP A 167 -4.48 10.40 5.85
CA ASP A 167 -4.11 11.75 6.29
C ASP A 167 -4.94 12.85 5.60
N ASP A 168 -5.76 12.49 4.61
CA ASP A 168 -6.87 13.30 4.09
C ASP A 168 -7.96 13.53 5.16
N LEU A 169 -8.72 14.62 5.00
CA LEU A 169 -9.89 14.90 5.84
C LEU A 169 -11.11 14.10 5.34
N SER A 170 -11.96 13.67 6.26
CA SER A 170 -13.11 12.80 5.97
C SER A 170 -14.42 13.35 6.54
N PHE A 171 -15.50 12.58 6.44
CA PHE A 171 -16.77 12.92 7.11
C PHE A 171 -16.64 12.98 8.64
N LYS A 172 -15.62 12.35 9.23
CA LYS A 172 -15.33 12.39 10.68
C LYS A 172 -14.92 13.81 11.10
N GLU A 173 -14.17 14.53 10.25
CA GLU A 173 -13.68 15.89 10.49
C GLU A 173 -14.64 16.95 9.94
N TYR A 174 -14.95 16.89 8.63
CA TYR A 174 -15.86 17.83 7.98
C TYR A 174 -17.28 17.77 8.57
N GLY A 175 -17.74 16.59 8.99
CA GLY A 175 -19.08 16.43 9.58
C GLY A 175 -19.22 17.16 10.91
N VAL A 176 -18.16 17.21 11.73
CA VAL A 176 -18.15 17.95 12.99
C VAL A 176 -18.16 19.47 12.76
N LEU A 177 -17.44 19.96 11.75
CA LEU A 177 -17.50 21.39 11.36
C LEU A 177 -18.86 21.76 10.73
N SER A 178 -19.41 20.87 9.89
CA SER A 178 -20.74 21.04 9.29
C SER A 178 -21.83 21.19 10.37
N ASP A 179 -21.78 20.35 11.41
CA ASP A 179 -22.73 20.38 12.52
C ASP A 179 -22.63 21.63 13.39
N GLN A 180 -21.44 22.23 13.49
CA GLN A 180 -21.20 23.46 14.25
C GLN A 180 -21.69 24.72 13.51
N ILE A 181 -21.62 24.74 12.19
CA ILE A 181 -21.82 25.94 11.36
C ILE A 181 -23.20 25.95 10.68
N PHE A 182 -23.63 24.80 10.15
CA PHE A 182 -24.91 24.65 9.44
C PHE A 182 -25.96 23.92 10.29
N GLY A 183 -25.52 23.02 11.17
CA GLY A 183 -26.36 22.20 12.05
C GLY A 183 -26.42 20.73 11.61
N ALA A 184 -26.84 19.84 12.51
CA ALA A 184 -26.80 18.39 12.28
C ALA A 184 -27.74 17.89 11.15
N THR A 185 -28.81 18.62 10.87
CA THR A 185 -29.74 18.40 9.76
C THR A 185 -30.08 19.76 9.14
N PRO A 186 -29.17 20.34 8.33
CA PRO A 186 -29.36 21.66 7.76
C PRO A 186 -30.35 21.60 6.59
N ASP A 187 -30.93 22.74 6.24
CA ASP A 187 -31.49 22.92 4.89
C ASP A 187 -30.32 22.92 3.89
N LEU A 188 -30.38 22.10 2.84
CA LEU A 188 -29.26 21.89 1.93
C LEU A 188 -28.86 23.19 1.22
N ILE A 189 -29.83 24.08 0.94
CA ILE A 189 -29.56 25.38 0.32
C ILE A 189 -28.70 26.29 1.20
N SER A 190 -28.59 26.03 2.51
CA SER A 190 -27.71 26.79 3.39
C SER A 190 -26.21 26.58 3.11
N PHE A 191 -25.83 25.58 2.30
CA PHE A 191 -24.46 25.48 1.79
C PHE A 191 -24.13 26.51 0.68
N ALA A 192 -25.11 27.26 0.18
CA ALA A 192 -24.90 28.45 -0.66
C ALA A 192 -24.76 29.76 0.15
N ASP A 193 -24.82 29.71 1.49
CA ASP A 193 -24.64 30.87 2.36
C ASP A 193 -23.15 31.23 2.46
N ASN A 194 -22.76 32.33 1.81
CA ASN A 194 -21.36 32.79 1.77
C ASN A 194 -20.77 33.08 3.16
N GLU A 195 -21.53 33.69 4.08
CA GLU A 195 -20.99 34.02 5.42
C GLU A 195 -20.69 32.74 6.23
N ARG A 196 -21.52 31.69 6.04
CA ARG A 196 -21.26 30.37 6.63
C ARG A 196 -20.14 29.62 5.92
N MET A 197 -20.01 29.77 4.60
CA MET A 197 -18.93 29.13 3.85
C MET A 197 -17.56 29.72 4.19
N ASP A 198 -17.46 31.06 4.30
CA ASP A 198 -16.28 31.75 4.82
C ASP A 198 -15.93 31.25 6.24
N THR A 199 -16.94 31.11 7.10
CA THR A 199 -16.78 30.54 8.45
C THR A 199 -16.29 29.09 8.40
N PHE A 200 -16.75 28.29 7.44
CA PHE A 200 -16.32 26.90 7.25
C PHE A 200 -14.88 26.83 6.74
N PHE A 201 -14.48 27.64 5.77
CA PHE A 201 -13.11 27.71 5.27
C PHE A 201 -12.12 28.07 6.38
N GLU A 202 -12.39 29.12 7.15
CA GLU A 202 -11.49 29.53 8.25
C GLU A 202 -11.42 28.48 9.37
N ALA A 203 -12.50 27.73 9.63
CA ALA A 203 -12.47 26.60 10.55
C ALA A 203 -11.68 25.40 9.98
N ALA A 204 -11.88 25.05 8.71
CA ALA A 204 -11.31 23.88 8.07
C ALA A 204 -9.80 24.02 7.78
N LYS A 205 -9.29 25.22 7.50
CA LYS A 205 -7.84 25.50 7.38
C LYS A 205 -7.04 25.19 8.66
N ASN A 206 -7.71 25.09 9.81
CA ASN A 206 -7.11 24.71 11.09
C ASN A 206 -7.11 23.19 11.35
N LEU A 207 -7.66 22.39 10.42
CA LEU A 207 -7.48 20.94 10.39
C LEU A 207 -6.10 20.59 9.79
N PRO A 208 -5.53 19.41 10.05
CA PRO A 208 -4.25 19.02 9.43
C PRO A 208 -4.39 18.90 7.90
N PRO A 209 -3.40 19.36 7.11
CA PRO A 209 -3.27 19.00 5.70
C PRO A 209 -2.64 17.59 5.56
N PRO A 210 -2.78 16.94 4.39
CA PRO A 210 -2.12 15.66 4.14
C PRO A 210 -0.58 15.80 4.18
N GLN A 211 0.08 14.75 4.67
CA GLN A 211 1.53 14.66 4.74
C GLN A 211 2.11 14.04 3.46
N VAL A 212 1.39 13.10 2.83
CA VAL A 212 1.73 12.53 1.52
C VAL A 212 0.90 13.20 0.43
N ASN A 213 1.54 13.69 -0.63
CA ASN A 213 0.84 14.25 -1.79
C ASN A 213 0.58 13.16 -2.85
N SER A 214 -0.68 12.97 -3.24
CA SER A 214 -1.09 12.05 -4.32
C SER A 214 -1.59 12.75 -5.60
N MET A 215 -1.43 14.07 -5.69
CA MET A 215 -2.01 14.94 -6.72
C MET A 215 -0.94 15.74 -7.49
N TRP A 216 -1.26 16.12 -8.73
CA TRP A 216 -0.46 17.08 -9.48
C TRP A 216 -0.70 18.49 -8.95
N VAL A 217 0.38 19.20 -8.56
CA VAL A 217 0.34 20.55 -8.00
C VAL A 217 1.40 21.41 -8.70
N TYR A 218 1.01 22.57 -9.24
CA TYR A 218 1.93 23.47 -9.96
C TYR A 218 2.99 24.06 -9.03
N ILE A 219 4.21 24.30 -9.54
CA ILE A 219 5.39 24.57 -8.69
C ILE A 219 5.31 25.88 -7.91
N ASP A 220 4.54 26.84 -8.40
CA ASP A 220 4.21 28.13 -7.78
C ASP A 220 3.05 28.04 -6.78
N GLN A 221 2.32 26.92 -6.73
CA GLN A 221 1.29 26.66 -5.73
C GLN A 221 1.88 26.07 -4.45
N ASP A 222 1.39 26.59 -3.32
CA ASP A 222 1.56 25.94 -2.03
C ASP A 222 0.95 24.52 -2.06
N ARG A 223 1.63 23.56 -1.43
CA ARG A 223 1.23 22.16 -1.45
C ARG A 223 -0.04 21.94 -0.64
N ASP A 224 -0.15 22.58 0.52
CA ASP A 224 -1.18 22.29 1.51
C ASP A 224 -2.49 22.96 1.09
N ASP A 225 -2.45 24.21 0.62
CA ASP A 225 -3.61 24.88 0.00
C ASP A 225 -4.16 24.13 -1.23
N ALA A 226 -3.29 23.46 -2.00
CA ALA A 226 -3.69 22.74 -3.22
C ALA A 226 -4.21 21.31 -2.96
N THR A 227 -3.82 20.68 -1.85
CA THR A 227 -4.11 19.25 -1.55
C THR A 227 -5.01 19.03 -0.36
N GLN A 228 -5.10 19.97 0.59
CA GLN A 228 -6.02 19.88 1.70
C GLN A 228 -7.47 19.87 1.19
N GLY A 229 -8.25 18.89 1.65
CA GLY A 229 -9.61 18.69 1.22
C GLY A 229 -10.22 17.43 1.81
N PHE A 230 -11.48 17.19 1.45
CA PHE A 230 -12.22 16.00 1.84
C PHE A 230 -11.99 14.86 0.83
N ARG A 231 -11.87 13.61 1.31
CA ARG A 231 -12.01 12.39 0.48
C ARG A 231 -13.02 11.43 1.08
N PHE A 232 -13.70 10.68 0.20
CA PHE A 232 -14.68 9.68 0.65
C PHE A 232 -14.01 8.45 1.26
N MET A 233 -12.93 7.91 0.66
CA MET A 233 -12.15 6.77 1.18
C MET A 233 -10.64 6.98 1.00
N GLY A 234 -10.14 8.19 1.27
CA GLY A 234 -8.77 8.66 0.95
C GLY A 234 -7.64 7.68 1.25
N GLN A 235 -6.61 7.63 0.38
CA GLN A 235 -5.54 6.63 0.45
C GLN A 235 -4.80 6.67 1.81
N ARG A 236 -4.28 5.53 2.28
CA ARG A 236 -3.70 5.45 3.64
C ARG A 236 -2.27 5.99 3.70
N PHE A 237 -1.97 6.72 4.77
CA PHE A 237 -0.63 7.19 5.09
C PHE A 237 0.28 6.02 5.50
N THR A 238 1.42 5.89 4.83
CA THR A 238 2.43 4.85 5.08
C THR A 238 3.83 5.47 5.13
N LEU A 239 4.72 4.87 5.93
CA LEU A 239 6.02 5.49 6.24
C LEU A 239 6.94 5.60 5.01
N ASP A 240 6.94 4.60 4.13
CA ASP A 240 7.70 4.63 2.87
C ASP A 240 7.25 5.78 1.97
N GLN A 241 5.93 6.03 1.83
CA GLN A 241 5.42 7.13 1.01
C GLN A 241 5.74 8.49 1.64
N TYR A 242 5.81 8.59 2.97
CA TYR A 242 6.34 9.78 3.64
C TYR A 242 7.83 9.98 3.34
N VAL A 243 8.67 8.96 3.56
CA VAL A 243 10.12 9.02 3.29
C VAL A 243 10.39 9.39 1.83
N PHE A 244 9.70 8.76 0.88
CA PHE A 244 9.81 9.05 -0.54
C PHE A 244 9.33 10.46 -0.87
N GLY A 245 8.14 10.87 -0.41
CA GLY A 245 7.62 12.22 -0.61
C GLY A 245 8.51 13.32 -0.01
N GLN A 246 9.23 13.02 1.07
CA GLN A 246 10.24 13.91 1.65
C GLN A 246 11.57 13.93 0.86
N LEU A 247 11.90 12.93 0.05
CA LEU A 247 13.21 12.78 -0.62
C LEU A 247 13.17 12.96 -2.15
N ILE A 248 12.05 13.43 -2.70
CA ILE A 248 11.89 13.76 -4.13
C ILE A 248 11.69 15.27 -4.36
N PHE A 249 11.50 15.64 -5.62
CA PHE A 249 11.26 17.01 -6.08
C PHE A 249 10.15 17.76 -5.30
N ARG A 250 10.28 19.09 -5.22
CA ARG A 250 9.83 19.99 -4.14
C ARG A 250 10.71 20.01 -2.89
N ASN A 251 11.25 18.88 -2.44
CA ASN A 251 12.14 18.82 -1.27
C ASN A 251 13.61 18.60 -1.65
N VAL A 252 13.88 17.87 -2.73
CA VAL A 252 15.21 17.46 -3.19
C VAL A 252 15.37 17.67 -4.70
N GLY A 253 16.51 18.20 -5.13
CA GLY A 253 16.78 18.60 -6.52
C GLY A 253 16.28 20.02 -6.84
N THR A 254 16.45 20.42 -8.10
CA THR A 254 16.13 21.77 -8.60
C THR A 254 15.17 21.70 -9.80
N LEU A 255 14.72 22.85 -10.31
CA LEU A 255 13.91 22.91 -11.54
C LEU A 255 14.64 22.34 -12.77
N ASP A 256 15.95 22.56 -12.87
CA ASP A 256 16.78 22.10 -13.98
C ASP A 256 17.30 20.65 -13.77
N GLU A 257 17.36 20.20 -12.52
CA GLU A 257 17.83 18.86 -12.10
C GLU A 257 16.94 18.29 -10.98
N PRO A 258 15.70 17.86 -11.28
CA PRO A 258 14.74 17.38 -10.29
C PRO A 258 14.97 15.91 -9.92
N ARG A 259 14.94 15.56 -8.62
CA ARG A 259 14.86 14.16 -8.18
C ARG A 259 13.43 13.65 -8.33
N ALA A 260 13.07 13.26 -9.56
CA ALA A 260 11.68 13.01 -9.96
C ALA A 260 11.05 11.72 -9.41
N LEU A 261 11.88 10.76 -8.98
CA LEU A 261 11.48 9.50 -8.37
C LEU A 261 12.44 9.18 -7.20
N PRO A 262 11.98 8.41 -6.19
CA PRO A 262 12.81 7.95 -5.07
C PRO A 262 13.63 6.70 -5.46
N LYS A 263 14.25 6.07 -4.46
CA LYS A 263 14.87 4.74 -4.53
C LYS A 263 14.39 3.84 -3.41
N GLY A 264 14.29 2.53 -3.63
CA GLY A 264 13.97 1.58 -2.57
C GLY A 264 14.94 1.68 -1.38
N LEU A 265 16.22 1.97 -1.68
CA LEU A 265 17.27 2.23 -0.69
C LEU A 265 17.01 3.46 0.21
N ASP A 266 16.23 4.46 -0.23
CA ASP A 266 15.89 5.64 0.60
C ASP A 266 15.18 5.22 1.89
N LEU A 267 14.29 4.22 1.79
CA LEU A 267 13.55 3.65 2.93
C LEU A 267 14.50 2.98 3.92
N LEU A 268 15.38 2.09 3.45
CA LEU A 268 16.34 1.41 4.33
C LEU A 268 17.31 2.40 4.98
N ALA A 269 17.75 3.42 4.24
CA ALA A 269 18.64 4.45 4.73
C ALA A 269 17.98 5.32 5.83
N ALA A 270 16.72 5.71 5.64
CA ALA A 270 15.92 6.41 6.65
C ALA A 270 15.64 5.55 7.90
N MET A 271 15.42 4.24 7.72
CA MET A 271 15.23 3.27 8.80
C MET A 271 16.52 2.90 9.57
N GLY A 272 17.68 3.41 9.12
CA GLY A 272 18.96 3.32 9.84
C GLY A 272 20.11 2.61 9.11
N SER A 273 19.93 2.14 7.88
CA SER A 273 21.01 1.50 7.11
C SER A 273 22.01 2.52 6.57
N ASP A 274 23.19 2.60 7.20
CA ASP A 274 24.30 3.42 6.69
C ASP A 274 24.89 2.85 5.38
N GLU A 275 24.76 1.54 5.13
CA GLU A 275 25.15 0.92 3.86
C GLU A 275 24.20 1.32 2.72
N ALA A 276 22.89 1.37 2.97
CA ALA A 276 21.93 1.87 1.96
C ALA A 276 22.22 3.33 1.58
N TYR A 277 22.60 4.17 2.54
CA TYR A 277 23.05 5.54 2.28
C TYR A 277 24.35 5.57 1.45
N TYR A 278 25.32 4.71 1.75
CA TYR A 278 26.55 4.60 0.96
C TYR A 278 26.29 4.16 -0.48
N LEU A 279 25.37 3.21 -0.70
CA LEU A 279 24.96 2.80 -2.04
C LEU A 279 24.26 3.93 -2.81
N LEU A 280 23.40 4.73 -2.15
CA LEU A 280 22.82 5.94 -2.72
C LEU A 280 23.90 6.97 -3.12
N GLU A 281 24.97 7.13 -2.31
CA GLU A 281 26.12 7.98 -2.66
C GLU A 281 26.88 7.46 -3.90
N GLN A 282 27.11 6.14 -4.00
CA GLN A 282 27.75 5.54 -5.17
C GLN A 282 26.90 5.71 -6.44
N MET A 283 25.59 5.51 -6.35
CA MET A 283 24.62 5.78 -7.43
C MET A 283 24.56 7.28 -7.78
N GLY A 284 24.91 8.16 -6.84
CA GLY A 284 24.90 9.61 -6.99
C GLY A 284 23.62 10.31 -6.58
N GLU A 285 22.70 9.59 -5.96
CA GLU A 285 21.41 10.08 -5.46
C GLU A 285 21.59 11.18 -4.40
N THR A 286 22.69 11.15 -3.63
CA THR A 286 23.04 12.19 -2.65
C THR A 286 23.45 13.54 -3.27
N LYS A 287 23.64 13.62 -4.60
CA LYS A 287 24.17 14.82 -5.28
C LYS A 287 23.11 15.87 -5.60
N TYR A 288 21.82 15.50 -5.57
CA TYR A 288 20.72 16.42 -5.79
C TYR A 288 20.68 17.50 -4.69
N GLU A 289 20.36 18.75 -5.07
CA GLU A 289 20.33 19.86 -4.12
C GLU A 289 19.39 19.55 -2.93
N ASN A 290 19.81 19.93 -1.72
CA ASN A 290 19.10 19.74 -0.46
C ASN A 290 18.97 18.28 0.05
N PHE A 291 19.46 17.26 -0.67
CA PHE A 291 19.39 15.85 -0.24
C PHE A 291 19.89 15.63 1.19
N ASP A 292 21.14 15.97 1.50
CA ASP A 292 21.75 15.71 2.82
C ASP A 292 20.97 16.32 3.98
N THR A 293 20.53 17.58 3.82
CA THR A 293 19.75 18.33 4.83
C THR A 293 18.43 17.64 5.11
N GLN A 294 17.73 17.24 4.04
CA GLN A 294 16.40 16.68 4.09
C GLN A 294 16.41 15.22 4.52
N PHE A 295 17.40 14.43 4.08
CA PHE A 295 17.65 13.09 4.59
C PHE A 295 18.02 13.10 6.07
N THR A 296 18.83 14.05 6.53
CA THR A 296 19.17 14.20 7.96
C THR A 296 17.91 14.46 8.81
N LYS A 297 16.98 15.29 8.31
CA LYS A 297 15.67 15.50 8.95
C LYS A 297 14.89 14.17 9.03
N VAL A 298 14.66 13.51 7.90
CA VAL A 298 13.83 12.28 7.82
C VAL A 298 14.42 11.15 8.67
N LYS A 299 15.74 10.92 8.62
CA LYS A 299 16.41 9.90 9.44
C LYS A 299 16.30 10.19 10.94
N ALA A 300 16.31 11.47 11.34
CA ALA A 300 16.08 11.86 12.74
C ALA A 300 14.62 11.69 13.18
N GLU A 301 13.65 11.94 12.30
CA GLU A 301 12.22 11.70 12.54
C GLU A 301 11.94 10.20 12.70
N VAL A 302 12.41 9.35 11.77
CA VAL A 302 12.25 7.89 11.84
C VAL A 302 12.94 7.30 13.07
N ALA A 303 14.13 7.78 13.44
CA ALA A 303 14.83 7.37 14.65
C ALA A 303 14.16 7.85 15.96
N SER A 304 13.17 8.75 15.89
CA SER A 304 12.41 9.22 17.07
C SER A 304 11.19 8.37 17.43
N PHE A 305 10.74 7.48 16.52
CA PHE A 305 9.55 6.67 16.71
C PHE A 305 9.71 5.62 17.82
N GLY A 306 8.86 5.72 18.84
CA GLY A 306 8.75 4.72 19.90
C GLY A 306 7.99 3.47 19.46
N LEU A 307 7.95 2.44 20.33
CA LEU A 307 7.30 1.17 20.03
C LEU A 307 5.83 1.35 19.61
N ASP A 308 5.06 2.16 20.33
CA ASP A 308 3.65 2.47 20.04
C ASP A 308 3.42 3.02 18.62
N SER A 309 4.42 3.71 18.05
CA SER A 309 4.39 4.21 16.67
C SER A 309 4.69 3.11 15.65
N TRP A 310 5.63 2.22 15.97
CA TRP A 310 5.97 1.07 15.13
C TRP A 310 4.91 -0.04 15.16
N THR A 311 4.15 -0.19 16.24
CA THR A 311 3.08 -1.19 16.38
C THR A 311 1.68 -0.59 16.22
N GLN A 312 1.54 0.55 15.53
CA GLN A 312 0.25 1.26 15.40
C GLN A 312 -0.75 0.56 14.46
N ASN A 313 -0.25 -0.24 13.51
CA ASN A 313 -1.00 -1.05 12.54
C ASN A 313 -0.09 -2.16 12.00
N LEU A 314 -0.64 -3.12 11.22
CA LEU A 314 0.13 -4.26 10.73
C LEU A 314 1.26 -3.85 9.76
N TYR A 315 1.04 -2.87 8.90
CA TYR A 315 2.02 -2.38 7.93
C TYR A 315 3.28 -1.80 8.58
N TRP A 316 3.11 -0.94 9.58
CA TRP A 316 4.23 -0.40 10.36
C TRP A 316 4.91 -1.51 11.17
N GLY A 317 4.15 -2.50 11.66
CA GLY A 317 4.72 -3.69 12.31
C GLY A 317 5.54 -4.57 11.35
N TRP A 318 5.17 -4.64 10.07
CA TRP A 318 5.94 -5.36 9.04
C TRP A 318 7.26 -4.62 8.74
N LEU A 319 7.21 -3.31 8.48
CA LEU A 319 8.42 -2.48 8.34
C LEU A 319 9.33 -2.59 9.58
N TYR A 320 8.75 -2.54 10.79
CA TYR A 320 9.51 -2.72 12.02
C TYR A 320 10.15 -4.11 12.10
N SER A 321 9.48 -5.17 11.64
CA SER A 321 10.01 -6.54 11.62
C SER A 321 11.17 -6.72 10.64
N MET A 322 11.21 -5.95 9.55
CA MET A 322 12.31 -5.96 8.57
C MET A 322 13.60 -5.31 9.11
N GLN A 323 13.51 -4.28 9.94
CA GLN A 323 14.65 -3.49 10.41
C GLN A 323 15.86 -4.30 10.94
N PRO A 324 15.70 -5.35 11.80
CA PRO A 324 16.82 -6.16 12.25
C PRO A 324 17.46 -7.05 11.17
N ILE A 325 16.80 -7.26 10.02
CA ILE A 325 17.34 -8.05 8.90
C ILE A 325 18.56 -7.34 8.32
N PHE A 326 18.45 -6.07 7.92
CA PHE A 326 19.54 -5.29 7.32
C PHE A 326 20.46 -4.60 8.35
N ALA A 327 20.45 -5.01 9.62
CA ALA A 327 21.36 -4.51 10.64
C ALA A 327 22.77 -5.12 10.51
N VAL A 328 23.83 -4.33 10.66
CA VAL A 328 25.23 -4.81 10.57
C VAL A 328 25.52 -5.85 11.65
N LYS A 329 25.83 -7.07 11.22
CA LYS A 329 25.95 -8.25 12.09
C LYS A 329 27.33 -8.27 12.78
N GLY A 330 27.35 -8.07 14.09
CA GLY A 330 28.56 -8.04 14.90
C GLY A 330 29.20 -9.41 15.19
N PRO A 331 30.31 -9.46 15.96
CA PRO A 331 31.08 -10.68 16.24
C PRO A 331 30.32 -11.81 16.95
N GLN A 332 29.11 -11.55 17.45
CA GLN A 332 28.22 -12.55 18.05
C GLN A 332 27.45 -13.41 17.04
N TYR A 333 27.41 -13.01 15.76
CA TYR A 333 26.77 -13.77 14.67
C TYR A 333 27.78 -14.69 13.96
N PRO A 334 27.34 -15.72 13.22
CA PRO A 334 28.21 -16.53 12.35
C PRO A 334 29.07 -15.70 11.39
N ALA A 335 30.28 -16.16 11.10
CA ALA A 335 31.24 -15.42 10.26
C ALA A 335 30.73 -15.13 8.83
N PHE A 336 29.83 -15.96 8.29
CA PHE A 336 29.20 -15.72 6.99
C PHE A 336 28.26 -14.49 6.98
N MET A 337 27.80 -14.03 8.15
CA MET A 337 26.95 -12.83 8.29
C MET A 337 27.74 -11.53 8.47
N GLN A 338 29.02 -11.61 8.88
CA GLN A 338 29.85 -10.46 9.28
C GLN A 338 30.49 -9.70 8.09
N ASN A 339 29.89 -9.71 6.91
CA ASN A 339 30.47 -9.14 5.68
C ASN A 339 29.45 -8.44 4.79
N GLN A 340 29.95 -7.56 3.91
CA GLN A 340 29.13 -6.68 3.06
C GLN A 340 28.26 -7.44 2.06
N ALA A 341 28.72 -8.59 1.52
CA ALA A 341 27.92 -9.40 0.61
C ALA A 341 26.68 -9.99 1.32
N TRP A 342 26.82 -10.42 2.58
CA TRP A 342 25.67 -10.84 3.38
C TRP A 342 24.74 -9.68 3.73
N LEU A 343 25.28 -8.51 4.07
CA LEU A 343 24.50 -7.30 4.32
C LEU A 343 23.69 -6.86 3.09
N HIS A 344 24.27 -6.98 1.89
CA HIS A 344 23.55 -6.74 0.64
C HIS A 344 22.48 -7.81 0.37
N LYS A 345 22.73 -9.09 0.68
CA LYS A 345 21.69 -10.14 0.65
C LYS A 345 20.54 -9.79 1.61
N ASP A 346 20.85 -9.39 2.84
CA ASP A 346 19.86 -8.94 3.84
C ASP A 346 19.06 -7.71 3.38
N MET A 347 19.72 -6.75 2.72
CA MET A 347 19.07 -5.57 2.15
C MET A 347 18.17 -5.92 0.96
N ALA A 348 18.58 -6.84 0.09
CA ALA A 348 17.72 -7.35 -0.98
C ALA A 348 16.52 -8.13 -0.42
N THR A 349 16.71 -8.98 0.59
CA THR A 349 15.61 -9.65 1.31
C THR A 349 14.64 -8.65 1.92
N ALA A 350 15.14 -7.56 2.51
CA ALA A 350 14.30 -6.48 3.04
C ALA A 350 13.54 -5.73 1.95
N LEU A 351 14.18 -5.40 0.82
CA LEU A 351 13.51 -4.72 -0.30
C LEU A 351 12.49 -5.62 -0.99
N SER A 352 12.76 -6.92 -1.17
CA SER A 352 11.79 -7.87 -1.71
C SER A 352 10.58 -8.05 -0.81
N THR A 353 10.72 -8.18 0.52
CA THR A 353 9.52 -8.29 1.39
C THR A 353 8.78 -6.96 1.57
N TRP A 354 9.44 -5.81 1.34
CA TRP A 354 8.74 -4.55 1.14
C TRP A 354 8.02 -4.50 -0.22
N THR A 355 8.61 -5.04 -1.29
CA THR A 355 7.95 -5.18 -2.60
C THR A 355 6.69 -6.05 -2.49
N GLU A 356 6.77 -7.20 -1.81
CA GLU A 356 5.60 -8.02 -1.44
C GLU A 356 4.56 -7.17 -0.68
N LEU A 357 4.98 -6.47 0.39
CA LEU A 357 4.11 -5.61 1.17
C LEU A 357 3.44 -4.52 0.30
N LYS A 358 4.13 -3.96 -0.70
CA LYS A 358 3.59 -2.96 -1.64
C LYS A 358 2.67 -3.56 -2.70
N HIS A 359 3.03 -4.69 -3.32
CA HIS A 359 2.18 -5.47 -4.21
C HIS A 359 0.87 -5.82 -3.53
N ASP A 360 0.98 -6.31 -2.30
CA ASP A 360 -0.16 -6.74 -1.51
C ASP A 360 -1.01 -5.54 -1.07
N THR A 361 -0.38 -4.47 -0.58
CA THR A 361 -1.09 -3.25 -0.12
C THR A 361 -1.44 -2.24 -1.20
N ILE A 362 -1.22 -2.58 -2.47
CA ILE A 362 -1.63 -1.80 -3.65
C ILE A 362 -3.13 -1.44 -3.58
N LEU A 363 -3.94 -2.30 -2.92
CA LEU A 363 -5.24 -1.95 -2.34
C LEU A 363 -5.63 -2.72 -1.04
N TYR A 364 -4.65 -3.28 -0.31
CA TYR A 364 -4.62 -3.55 1.17
C TYR A 364 -4.47 -5.02 1.75
N SER A 365 -3.86 -6.02 1.08
CA SER A 365 -3.36 -7.33 1.67
C SER A 365 -3.59 -8.58 0.74
N LYS A 366 -3.02 -9.83 0.75
CA LYS A 366 -1.65 -10.44 0.96
C LYS A 366 -1.43 -11.85 0.30
N GLN A 367 -0.27 -12.21 -0.31
CA GLN A 367 0.15 -13.61 -0.73
C GLN A 367 1.69 -13.95 -0.62
N VAL A 368 2.11 -15.26 -0.72
CA VAL A 368 3.53 -15.81 -0.86
C VAL A 368 3.60 -17.34 -1.22
N MET A 369 4.75 -17.88 -1.73
CA MET A 369 4.96 -19.32 -2.14
C MET A 369 6.40 -19.93 -2.10
N ALA A 370 6.56 -21.25 -1.79
CA ALA A 370 7.61 -22.18 -2.31
C ALA A 370 7.35 -23.71 -2.04
N GLU A 371 8.05 -24.63 -2.76
CA GLU A 371 7.73 -26.09 -2.93
C GLU A 371 8.46 -27.14 -2.01
N MET A 372 7.87 -28.34 -1.86
CA MET A 372 8.50 -29.54 -1.27
C MET A 372 9.41 -30.35 -2.22
N GLY A 373 10.47 -30.93 -1.65
CA GLY A 373 11.25 -32.03 -2.24
C GLY A 373 11.34 -33.25 -1.30
N GLY A 374 10.77 -34.39 -1.71
CA GLY A 374 10.68 -35.60 -0.87
C GLY A 374 11.75 -36.66 -1.16
N GLY A 375 12.58 -36.97 -0.16
CA GLY A 375 13.52 -38.11 -0.17
C GLY A 375 13.87 -38.54 1.26
N SER A 376 13.96 -39.86 1.51
CA SER A 376 14.21 -40.41 2.84
C SER A 376 15.68 -40.79 3.04
N GLU A 377 16.33 -40.18 4.03
CA GLU A 377 17.60 -40.64 4.61
C GLU A 377 17.36 -41.04 6.09
N ASP A 378 18.17 -41.95 6.63
CA ASP A 378 17.94 -42.56 7.95
C ASP A 378 18.35 -41.66 9.14
N GLU A 379 19.02 -40.53 8.89
CA GLU A 379 19.41 -39.49 9.86
C GLU A 379 19.10 -38.10 9.27
N PRO A 380 18.61 -37.12 10.07
CA PRO A 380 18.29 -35.79 9.55
C PRO A 380 19.58 -34.99 9.24
N PRO A 381 19.65 -34.24 8.12
CA PRO A 381 20.79 -33.38 7.82
C PRO A 381 20.85 -32.23 8.83
N GLN A 382 22.06 -31.81 9.18
CA GLN A 382 22.29 -30.66 10.07
C GLN A 382 21.99 -29.34 9.34
N GLY A 383 20.70 -29.01 9.28
CA GLY A 383 20.22 -27.68 8.92
C GLY A 383 20.68 -26.61 9.90
N TYR A 384 20.50 -25.35 9.52
CA TYR A 384 20.87 -24.18 10.32
C TYR A 384 19.87 -23.06 10.01
N VAL A 385 19.25 -22.47 11.03
CA VAL A 385 18.32 -21.34 10.83
C VAL A 385 19.16 -20.07 10.66
N GLU A 386 18.79 -19.15 9.75
CA GLU A 386 19.53 -17.88 9.67
C GLU A 386 19.23 -17.05 10.94
N PRO A 387 20.21 -16.80 11.81
CA PRO A 387 19.92 -16.46 13.20
C PRO A 387 19.61 -14.97 13.35
N ASN A 388 18.38 -14.61 13.01
CA ASN A 388 17.82 -13.26 13.13
C ASN A 388 16.72 -13.24 14.22
N PRO A 389 17.04 -13.52 15.50
CA PRO A 389 16.02 -13.69 16.55
C PRO A 389 15.19 -12.43 16.80
N GLU A 390 15.75 -11.24 16.58
CA GLU A 390 14.96 -10.01 16.69
C GLU A 390 13.94 -9.86 15.55
N ALA A 391 14.24 -10.35 14.34
CA ALA A 391 13.26 -10.39 13.25
C ALA A 391 12.15 -11.40 13.57
N PHE A 392 12.48 -12.63 13.98
CA PHE A 392 11.49 -13.64 14.36
C PHE A 392 10.62 -13.19 15.54
N ALA A 393 11.18 -12.50 16.55
CA ALA A 393 10.41 -11.97 17.66
C ALA A 393 9.45 -10.83 17.25
N ARG A 394 9.86 -9.94 16.34
CA ARG A 394 8.99 -8.88 15.80
C ARG A 394 7.89 -9.46 14.90
N LEU A 395 8.22 -10.42 14.03
CA LEU A 395 7.26 -11.16 13.20
C LEU A 395 6.25 -11.95 14.05
N LEU A 396 6.70 -12.61 15.13
CA LEU A 396 5.84 -13.34 16.05
C LEU A 396 4.81 -12.41 16.72
N ALA A 397 5.26 -11.25 17.21
CA ALA A 397 4.38 -10.23 17.78
C ALA A 397 3.40 -9.69 16.72
N LEU A 398 3.83 -9.55 15.47
CA LEU A 398 2.98 -9.13 14.35
C LEU A 398 1.91 -10.18 13.98
N ALA A 399 2.26 -11.47 13.97
CA ALA A 399 1.30 -12.55 13.74
C ALA A 399 0.26 -12.64 14.88
N GLN A 400 0.70 -12.50 16.14
CA GLN A 400 -0.19 -12.43 17.32
C GLN A 400 -1.10 -11.19 17.31
N MET A 401 -0.57 -10.03 16.88
CA MET A 401 -1.35 -8.81 16.66
C MET A 401 -2.38 -9.00 15.54
N THR A 402 -2.01 -9.70 14.46
CA THR A 402 -2.92 -10.03 13.35
C THR A 402 -4.08 -10.91 13.81
N HIS A 403 -3.80 -12.01 14.52
CA HIS A 403 -4.83 -12.89 15.08
C HIS A 403 -5.78 -12.12 15.99
N SER A 404 -5.27 -11.49 17.05
CA SER A 404 -6.12 -10.79 18.03
C SER A 404 -6.89 -9.62 17.42
N GLY A 405 -6.28 -8.86 16.51
CA GLY A 405 -6.93 -7.73 15.86
C GLY A 405 -8.00 -8.11 14.83
N LEU A 406 -7.90 -9.26 14.16
CA LEU A 406 -8.99 -9.80 13.33
C LEU A 406 -10.11 -10.38 14.20
N GLU A 407 -9.77 -11.05 15.31
CA GLU A 407 -10.72 -11.62 16.26
C GLU A 407 -11.59 -10.54 16.94
N ASP A 408 -10.98 -9.48 17.48
CA ASP A 408 -11.67 -8.33 18.09
C ASP A 408 -12.63 -7.60 17.13
N ARG A 409 -12.42 -7.77 15.81
CA ARG A 409 -13.24 -7.17 14.74
C ARG A 409 -14.30 -8.13 14.18
N GLY A 410 -14.32 -9.40 14.61
CA GLY A 410 -15.19 -10.42 14.05
C GLY A 410 -14.85 -10.80 12.60
N LEU A 411 -13.59 -10.61 12.20
CA LEU A 411 -13.07 -10.89 10.85
C LEU A 411 -12.21 -12.16 10.79
N LEU A 412 -11.91 -12.79 11.92
CA LEU A 412 -11.13 -14.02 12.00
C LEU A 412 -12.04 -15.26 11.88
N ASP A 413 -12.08 -15.87 10.70
CA ASP A 413 -12.69 -17.18 10.48
C ASP A 413 -11.79 -18.34 10.96
N ASP A 414 -12.35 -19.55 11.02
CA ASP A 414 -11.66 -20.74 11.53
C ASP A 414 -10.44 -21.19 10.69
N THR A 415 -10.42 -20.88 9.39
CA THR A 415 -9.30 -21.22 8.48
C THR A 415 -8.16 -20.23 8.67
N THR A 416 -8.45 -18.93 8.60
CA THR A 416 -7.47 -17.87 8.85
C THR A 416 -6.90 -17.97 10.26
N ARG A 417 -7.70 -18.40 11.25
CA ARG A 417 -7.23 -18.73 12.61
C ARG A 417 -6.19 -19.83 12.61
N GLY A 418 -6.51 -21.00 12.04
CA GLY A 418 -5.58 -22.13 11.99
C GLY A 418 -4.27 -21.78 11.28
N ASN A 419 -4.34 -20.99 10.21
CA ASN A 419 -3.18 -20.50 9.47
C ASN A 419 -2.30 -19.57 10.33
N LEU A 420 -2.92 -18.63 11.07
CA LEU A 420 -2.20 -17.74 11.97
C LEU A 420 -1.62 -18.48 13.18
N ASP A 421 -2.33 -19.46 13.75
CA ASP A 421 -1.81 -20.31 14.84
C ASP A 421 -0.59 -21.12 14.39
N ASN A 422 -0.63 -21.71 13.18
CA ASN A 422 0.51 -22.43 12.57
C ASN A 422 1.72 -21.49 12.32
N LEU A 423 1.46 -20.24 11.91
CA LEU A 423 2.50 -19.22 11.73
C LEU A 423 3.10 -18.76 13.06
N ILE A 424 2.27 -18.62 14.09
CA ILE A 424 2.68 -18.26 15.45
C ILE A 424 3.55 -19.35 16.09
N ASP A 425 3.25 -20.63 15.83
CA ASP A 425 4.06 -21.77 16.31
C ASP A 425 5.42 -21.88 15.58
N GLU A 426 5.45 -21.71 14.25
CA GLU A 426 6.73 -21.74 13.50
C GLU A 426 7.61 -20.53 13.80
N LEU A 427 7.05 -19.33 13.98
CA LEU A 427 7.83 -18.15 14.37
C LEU A 427 8.38 -18.26 15.82
N GLN A 428 7.69 -18.97 16.72
CA GLN A 428 8.23 -19.36 18.02
C GLN A 428 9.39 -20.35 17.86
N PHE A 429 9.22 -21.37 17.04
CA PHE A 429 10.26 -22.37 16.78
C PHE A 429 11.53 -21.74 16.19
N LEU A 430 11.44 -20.97 15.10
CA LEU A 430 12.58 -20.33 14.45
C LEU A 430 13.30 -19.33 15.37
N LEU A 431 12.55 -18.64 16.25
CA LEU A 431 13.11 -17.81 17.32
C LEU A 431 13.91 -18.65 18.33
N GLU A 432 13.35 -19.77 18.82
CA GLU A 432 14.04 -20.66 19.75
C GLU A 432 15.29 -21.27 19.13
N ILE A 433 15.24 -21.77 17.89
CA ILE A 433 16.42 -22.33 17.21
C ILE A 433 17.50 -21.26 17.04
N SER A 434 17.16 -20.08 16.52
CA SER A 434 18.10 -18.96 16.39
C SER A 434 18.80 -18.62 17.71
N LEU A 435 18.06 -18.65 18.83
CA LEU A 435 18.61 -18.41 20.16
C LEU A 435 19.48 -19.58 20.66
N LYS A 436 19.08 -20.84 20.41
CA LYS A 436 19.89 -22.02 20.75
C LYS A 436 21.23 -21.99 19.99
N GLU A 437 21.19 -21.76 18.67
CA GLU A 437 22.35 -21.74 17.78
C GLU A 437 23.36 -20.63 18.14
N LEU A 438 22.90 -19.38 18.33
CA LEU A 438 23.77 -18.26 18.72
C LEU A 438 24.44 -18.46 20.09
N ASN A 439 23.80 -19.22 21.00
CA ASN A 439 24.36 -19.55 22.31
C ASN A 439 25.16 -20.86 22.33
N GLY A 440 25.33 -21.54 21.17
CA GLY A 440 26.04 -22.82 21.07
C GLY A 440 25.34 -23.97 21.82
N ILE A 441 24.03 -23.88 22.03
CA ILE A 441 23.21 -24.90 22.67
C ILE A 441 22.93 -26.03 21.67
N THR A 442 23.06 -27.28 22.12
CA THR A 442 22.79 -28.45 21.30
C THR A 442 21.32 -28.52 20.91
N ILE A 443 21.05 -28.45 19.60
CA ILE A 443 19.76 -28.69 18.96
C ILE A 443 19.40 -30.17 19.08
N SER A 444 18.13 -30.49 19.32
CA SER A 444 17.67 -31.89 19.45
C SER A 444 17.40 -32.55 18.09
N ASP A 445 17.37 -33.88 18.04
CA ASP A 445 17.01 -34.62 16.82
C ASP A 445 15.60 -34.24 16.33
N GLU A 446 14.67 -33.98 17.27
CA GLU A 446 13.29 -33.55 17.00
C GLU A 446 13.25 -32.12 16.41
N ASP A 447 14.04 -31.19 16.96
CA ASP A 447 14.25 -29.86 16.37
C ASP A 447 14.83 -30.00 14.93
N TYR A 448 15.84 -30.84 14.71
CA TYR A 448 16.44 -31.04 13.38
C TYR A 448 15.45 -31.63 12.36
N TRP A 449 14.59 -32.57 12.75
CA TRP A 449 13.51 -33.06 11.89
C TRP A 449 12.54 -31.94 11.50
N ARG A 450 12.18 -31.03 12.42
CA ARG A 450 11.33 -29.87 12.09
C ARG A 450 12.04 -28.90 11.12
N ILE A 451 13.34 -28.61 11.32
CA ILE A 451 14.14 -27.81 10.38
C ILE A 451 14.18 -28.47 8.98
N GLN A 452 14.36 -29.79 8.90
CA GLN A 452 14.36 -30.52 7.64
C GLN A 452 13.03 -30.42 6.89
N TYR A 453 11.91 -30.40 7.61
CA TYR A 453 10.56 -30.29 7.01
C TYR A 453 10.08 -28.84 6.81
N PHE A 454 10.91 -27.82 7.04
CA PHE A 454 10.54 -26.41 6.84
C PHE A 454 10.01 -26.11 5.43
N GLY A 455 10.54 -26.75 4.38
CA GLY A 455 10.00 -26.64 3.01
C GLY A 455 8.57 -27.18 2.85
N GLY A 456 8.20 -28.22 3.61
CA GLY A 456 6.83 -28.72 3.67
C GLY A 456 5.89 -27.86 4.50
N TRP A 457 6.42 -27.17 5.51
CA TRP A 457 5.67 -26.12 6.22
C TRP A 457 5.42 -24.91 5.31
N LEU A 458 6.43 -24.48 4.53
CA LEU A 458 6.28 -23.43 3.52
C LEU A 458 5.22 -23.78 2.47
N GLU A 459 5.25 -24.98 1.90
CA GLU A 459 4.23 -25.44 0.93
C GLU A 459 2.83 -25.45 1.57
N ALA A 460 2.69 -25.99 2.78
CA ALA A 460 1.40 -26.02 3.47
C ALA A 460 0.86 -24.60 3.74
N MET A 461 1.71 -23.68 4.20
CA MET A 461 1.34 -22.29 4.46
C MET A 461 1.03 -21.53 3.16
N THR A 462 1.75 -21.81 2.06
CA THR A 462 1.46 -21.30 0.71
C THR A 462 0.04 -21.64 0.29
N ILE A 463 -0.28 -22.94 0.27
CA ILE A 463 -1.56 -23.47 -0.21
C ILE A 463 -2.71 -22.97 0.67
N ALA A 464 -2.47 -22.80 1.98
CA ALA A 464 -3.46 -22.32 2.94
C ALA A 464 -3.66 -20.79 2.91
N ALA A 465 -2.69 -20.01 2.42
CA ALA A 465 -2.77 -18.55 2.28
C ALA A 465 -3.21 -18.08 0.88
N ALA A 466 -3.30 -18.99 -0.10
CA ALA A 466 -3.74 -18.69 -1.46
C ALA A 466 -5.27 -18.50 -1.56
N ASP A 467 -5.70 -17.51 -2.33
CA ASP A 467 -7.13 -17.30 -2.65
C ASP A 467 -7.61 -18.33 -3.68
N PRO A 468 -8.63 -19.16 -3.38
CA PRO A 468 -9.23 -20.03 -4.39
C PRO A 468 -10.01 -19.20 -5.41
N PRO A 469 -9.93 -19.53 -6.72
CA PRO A 469 -10.83 -18.95 -7.72
C PRO A 469 -12.29 -19.17 -7.31
N ALA A 470 -13.13 -18.14 -7.47
CA ALA A 470 -14.51 -18.12 -6.97
C ALA A 470 -15.42 -19.26 -7.48
N ASP A 471 -14.99 -19.98 -8.52
CA ASP A 471 -15.69 -21.10 -9.14
C ASP A 471 -15.15 -22.49 -8.74
N ASP A 472 -13.98 -22.62 -8.10
CA ASP A 472 -13.34 -23.91 -7.75
C ASP A 472 -13.15 -24.11 -6.23
N VAL A 473 -14.21 -24.61 -5.58
CA VAL A 473 -14.20 -24.93 -4.14
C VAL A 473 -13.55 -26.31 -3.91
N GLY A 474 -12.21 -26.37 -3.93
CA GLY A 474 -11.50 -27.58 -3.52
C GLY A 474 -9.98 -27.55 -3.52
N HIS A 475 -9.33 -26.91 -4.51
CA HIS A 475 -7.90 -27.14 -4.77
C HIS A 475 -7.15 -25.86 -5.19
N ASN A 476 -6.42 -25.26 -4.24
CA ASN A 476 -5.33 -24.34 -4.54
C ASN A 476 -4.12 -25.18 -5.02
N TYR A 477 -3.77 -25.11 -6.29
CA TYR A 477 -2.57 -25.79 -6.79
C TYR A 477 -1.34 -24.91 -6.57
N LEU A 478 -0.29 -25.51 -6.01
CA LEU A 478 1.01 -24.88 -5.80
C LEU A 478 1.61 -24.32 -7.12
N GLU A 479 1.34 -25.02 -8.23
CA GLU A 479 1.77 -24.64 -9.58
C GLU A 479 1.29 -23.25 -10.02
N ASP A 480 0.14 -22.77 -9.52
CA ASP A 480 -0.42 -21.46 -9.90
C ASP A 480 0.16 -20.30 -9.07
N GLN A 481 0.72 -20.58 -7.89
CA GLN A 481 1.14 -19.58 -6.90
C GLN A 481 2.56 -19.06 -7.18
N LYS A 482 2.81 -18.35 -8.28
CA LYS A 482 4.19 -17.92 -8.64
C LYS A 482 4.75 -16.86 -7.68
N SER A 483 5.95 -17.11 -7.14
CA SER A 483 6.66 -16.21 -6.22
C SER A 483 7.19 -14.91 -6.85
N ALA A 484 7.31 -14.83 -8.18
CA ALA A 484 7.70 -13.60 -8.86
C ALA A 484 6.52 -12.64 -8.98
N LEU A 485 6.67 -11.40 -8.52
CA LEU A 485 5.62 -10.36 -8.47
C LEU A 485 6.21 -8.94 -8.63
N VAL A 486 5.35 -7.96 -8.90
CA VAL A 486 5.76 -6.56 -9.16
C VAL A 486 4.82 -5.54 -8.49
N ALA A 487 5.36 -4.39 -8.07
CA ALA A 487 4.61 -3.31 -7.44
C ALA A 487 5.10 -1.92 -7.85
N ASP A 488 4.18 -1.03 -8.23
CA ASP A 488 4.51 0.38 -8.44
C ASP A 488 4.51 1.15 -7.11
N VAL A 489 5.66 1.72 -6.75
CA VAL A 489 5.89 2.31 -5.42
C VAL A 489 5.97 3.84 -5.41
N ALA A 490 6.12 4.45 -6.59
CA ALA A 490 6.10 5.89 -6.79
C ALA A 490 5.67 6.25 -8.23
N SER A 491 5.19 7.48 -8.42
CA SER A 491 4.83 8.02 -9.75
C SER A 491 5.50 9.36 -9.98
N GLY A 492 6.18 9.49 -11.12
CA GLY A 492 6.79 10.71 -11.63
C GLY A 492 6.04 11.21 -12.86
N TYR A 493 6.46 12.34 -13.44
CA TYR A 493 5.77 12.97 -14.57
C TYR A 493 5.77 12.08 -15.82
N GLY A 494 4.69 11.31 -16.03
CA GLY A 494 4.55 10.33 -17.11
C GLY A 494 5.22 8.96 -16.87
N TYR A 495 5.74 8.68 -15.66
CA TYR A 495 6.51 7.47 -15.35
C TYR A 495 6.11 6.84 -14.01
N ALA A 496 6.34 5.54 -13.87
CA ALA A 496 6.21 4.79 -12.62
C ALA A 496 7.57 4.20 -12.20
N LEU A 497 7.82 4.13 -10.90
CA LEU A 497 8.89 3.32 -10.31
C LEU A 497 8.30 1.95 -9.93
N GLU A 498 8.81 0.90 -10.56
CA GLU A 498 8.43 -0.49 -10.34
C GLU A 498 9.50 -1.19 -9.50
N GLU A 499 9.06 -1.89 -8.46
CA GLU A 499 9.88 -2.79 -7.65
C GLU A 499 9.45 -4.23 -7.99
N GLY A 500 10.42 -5.10 -8.29
CA GLY A 500 10.16 -6.46 -8.74
C GLY A 500 10.85 -7.51 -7.88
N VAL A 501 10.11 -8.57 -7.55
CA VAL A 501 10.65 -9.82 -6.99
C VAL A 501 10.71 -10.85 -8.12
N GLY A 502 11.88 -11.43 -8.38
CA GLY A 502 12.03 -12.50 -9.36
C GLY A 502 11.91 -13.89 -8.71
N TYR A 503 12.25 -14.93 -9.47
CA TYR A 503 12.33 -16.28 -8.91
C TYR A 503 13.46 -16.40 -7.86
N PRO A 504 13.27 -17.15 -6.77
CA PRO A 504 14.32 -17.40 -5.78
C PRO A 504 15.56 -18.07 -6.40
N THR A 505 16.74 -17.67 -5.94
CA THR A 505 18.03 -18.17 -6.43
C THR A 505 18.76 -18.96 -5.33
N PRO A 506 19.48 -20.05 -5.65
CA PRO A 506 20.17 -20.85 -4.65
C PRO A 506 21.37 -20.11 -4.03
N ILE A 507 21.43 -20.07 -2.70
CA ILE A 507 22.61 -19.62 -1.94
C ILE A 507 23.37 -20.83 -1.36
N LEU A 508 24.70 -20.76 -1.41
CA LEU A 508 25.59 -21.75 -0.79
C LEU A 508 26.34 -21.11 0.38
N VAL A 509 26.22 -21.71 1.57
CA VAL A 509 26.74 -21.15 2.83
C VAL A 509 27.56 -22.22 3.56
N VAL A 510 28.62 -21.83 4.26
CA VAL A 510 29.36 -22.75 5.14
C VAL A 510 28.78 -22.65 6.55
N SER A 511 28.20 -23.74 7.04
CA SER A 511 27.66 -23.85 8.39
C SER A 511 28.75 -23.54 9.44
N PRO A 512 28.43 -22.83 10.53
CA PRO A 512 29.41 -22.46 11.56
C PRO A 512 29.69 -23.63 12.53
N LEU A 513 28.88 -24.68 12.48
CA LEU A 513 29.02 -25.88 13.30
C LEU A 513 30.13 -26.78 12.73
N ALA A 514 30.86 -27.47 13.62
CA ALA A 514 31.93 -28.38 13.24
C ALA A 514 31.45 -29.85 13.35
N PRO A 515 31.71 -30.72 12.36
CA PRO A 515 32.46 -30.47 11.12
C PRO A 515 31.72 -29.53 10.16
N TYR A 516 32.46 -28.66 9.48
CA TYR A 516 31.86 -27.64 8.61
C TYR A 516 31.15 -28.28 7.41
N HIS A 517 29.84 -28.07 7.33
CA HIS A 517 28.99 -28.50 6.22
C HIS A 517 28.76 -27.34 5.24
N LEU A 518 28.55 -27.68 3.96
CA LEU A 518 28.02 -26.74 2.97
C LEU A 518 26.49 -26.87 2.99
N THR A 519 25.79 -25.82 3.38
CA THR A 519 24.32 -25.73 3.32
C THR A 519 23.88 -25.05 2.03
N LEU A 520 22.74 -25.51 1.52
CA LEU A 520 22.02 -24.91 0.40
C LEU A 520 20.74 -24.28 0.93
N GLY A 521 20.45 -23.05 0.53
CA GLY A 521 19.18 -22.37 0.77
C GLY A 521 18.71 -21.63 -0.47
N ALA A 522 17.62 -20.88 -0.36
CA ALA A 522 17.15 -19.95 -1.38
C ALA A 522 17.18 -18.51 -0.85
N VAL A 523 17.43 -17.55 -1.73
CA VAL A 523 17.33 -16.11 -1.44
C VAL A 523 16.55 -15.40 -2.54
N PHE A 524 15.96 -14.26 -2.19
CA PHE A 524 15.24 -13.42 -3.14
C PHE A 524 16.14 -12.85 -4.25
N THR A 525 15.55 -12.64 -5.42
CA THR A 525 16.08 -11.76 -6.47
C THR A 525 15.25 -10.48 -6.49
N TYR A 526 15.91 -9.33 -6.65
CA TYR A 526 15.33 -8.00 -6.46
C TYR A 526 15.69 -7.08 -7.63
N TYR A 527 14.71 -6.33 -8.11
CA TYR A 527 14.76 -5.49 -9.30
C TYR A 527 14.12 -4.12 -8.99
N GLU A 528 14.75 -3.03 -9.42
CA GLU A 528 14.24 -1.66 -9.31
C GLU A 528 14.34 -1.02 -10.70
N PHE A 529 13.22 -0.58 -11.30
CA PHE A 529 13.22 -0.04 -12.66
C PHE A 529 12.08 0.95 -12.93
N ILE A 530 12.15 1.66 -14.06
CA ILE A 530 11.20 2.72 -14.43
C ILE A 530 10.48 2.35 -15.72
N VAL A 531 9.15 2.47 -15.72
CA VAL A 531 8.28 2.28 -16.90
C VAL A 531 7.46 3.55 -17.19
N PRO A 532 6.96 3.76 -18.42
CA PRO A 532 5.92 4.76 -18.67
C PRO A 532 4.69 4.51 -17.79
N ALA A 533 4.05 5.54 -17.26
CA ALA A 533 2.94 5.37 -16.30
C ALA A 533 1.74 4.60 -16.89
N ASN A 534 1.48 4.72 -18.20
CA ASN A 534 0.46 3.94 -18.92
C ASN A 534 0.85 2.46 -19.17
N GLU A 535 2.10 2.09 -18.85
CA GLU A 535 2.71 0.76 -19.00
C GLU A 535 3.10 0.15 -17.64
N ARG A 536 2.46 0.61 -16.53
CA ARG A 536 2.53 -0.06 -15.21
C ARG A 536 2.28 -1.56 -15.37
N LEU A 537 3.14 -2.37 -14.77
CA LEU A 537 3.13 -3.81 -14.96
C LEU A 537 2.02 -4.49 -14.16
N THR A 538 1.72 -5.71 -14.59
CA THR A 538 1.04 -6.72 -13.77
C THR A 538 1.98 -7.91 -13.61
N ASP A 539 1.70 -8.74 -12.60
CA ASP A 539 2.46 -9.94 -12.30
C ASP A 539 2.65 -10.86 -13.52
N GLU A 540 1.63 -10.99 -14.37
CA GLU A 540 1.67 -11.83 -15.57
C GLU A 540 2.66 -11.29 -16.61
N VAL A 541 2.72 -9.97 -16.80
CA VAL A 541 3.69 -9.31 -17.69
C VAL A 541 5.11 -9.40 -17.12
N TRP A 542 5.25 -9.22 -15.80
CA TRP A 542 6.54 -9.36 -15.12
C TRP A 542 7.10 -10.80 -15.22
N ARG A 543 6.25 -11.81 -15.03
CA ARG A 543 6.58 -13.22 -15.23
C ARG A 543 6.97 -13.49 -16.68
N GLU A 544 6.24 -12.97 -17.68
CA GLU A 544 6.63 -13.07 -19.10
C GLU A 544 8.01 -12.43 -19.35
N MET A 545 8.31 -11.26 -18.77
CA MET A 545 9.61 -10.61 -18.91
C MET A 545 10.76 -11.45 -18.32
N LEU A 546 10.55 -12.09 -17.16
CA LEU A 546 11.51 -13.00 -16.56
C LEU A 546 11.71 -14.27 -17.41
N GLU A 547 10.62 -14.95 -17.78
CA GLU A 547 10.65 -16.22 -18.53
C GLU A 547 11.21 -16.06 -19.95
N THR A 548 11.00 -14.90 -20.59
CA THR A 548 11.53 -14.59 -21.93
C THR A 548 12.95 -14.00 -21.91
N GLY A 549 13.53 -13.73 -20.72
CA GLY A 549 14.86 -13.14 -20.57
C GLY A 549 14.94 -11.65 -20.95
N ASN A 550 13.82 -10.92 -20.86
CA ASN A 550 13.71 -9.49 -21.16
C ASN A 550 13.57 -8.61 -19.90
N ALA A 551 13.63 -9.18 -18.70
CA ALA A 551 13.66 -8.44 -17.44
C ALA A 551 14.90 -7.51 -17.35
N PRO A 552 14.80 -6.34 -16.67
CA PRO A 552 15.95 -5.46 -16.44
C PRO A 552 17.08 -6.11 -15.64
N GLU A 553 18.28 -5.53 -15.67
CA GLU A 553 19.34 -5.94 -14.75
C GLU A 553 18.95 -5.65 -13.29
N MET A 554 19.26 -6.59 -12.39
CA MET A 554 19.20 -6.34 -10.94
C MET A 554 20.16 -5.20 -10.56
N PRO A 555 19.86 -4.40 -9.51
CA PRO A 555 20.70 -3.27 -9.09
C PRO A 555 22.17 -3.68 -8.88
N GLU A 556 23.11 -2.85 -9.34
CA GLU A 556 24.52 -3.26 -9.49
C GLU A 556 25.17 -3.78 -8.20
N TRP A 557 24.75 -3.26 -7.04
CA TRP A 557 25.22 -3.71 -5.73
C TRP A 557 24.90 -5.18 -5.40
N THR A 558 23.89 -5.78 -6.04
CA THR A 558 23.54 -7.21 -5.87
C THR A 558 24.67 -8.14 -6.34
N LYS A 559 25.47 -7.70 -7.34
CA LYS A 559 26.61 -8.43 -7.93
C LYS A 559 27.77 -8.69 -6.95
N SER A 560 27.64 -8.23 -5.70
CA SER A 560 28.51 -8.56 -4.57
C SER A 560 28.23 -9.93 -3.93
N TYR A 561 27.00 -10.46 -4.07
CA TYR A 561 26.60 -11.77 -3.53
C TYR A 561 25.96 -12.70 -4.57
N ILE A 562 25.36 -12.16 -5.63
CA ILE A 562 24.82 -12.95 -6.75
C ILE A 562 25.81 -13.01 -7.93
N ILE A 563 25.85 -14.15 -8.62
CA ILE A 563 26.59 -14.33 -9.87
C ILE A 563 25.62 -14.48 -11.05
N PRO A 564 25.99 -14.04 -12.28
CA PRO A 564 25.19 -14.23 -13.49
C PRO A 564 25.18 -15.67 -14.02
#